data_AF-A0A5B9WH88-F1
#
_entry.id   AF-A0A5B9WH88-F1
#
_cell.length_a   1.000
_cell.length_b   1.000
_cell.length_c   1.000
_cell.angle_alpha   90.00
_cell.angle_beta   90.00
_cell.angle_gamma   90.00
#
_symmetry.space_group_name_H-M   'P 1'
#
loop_
_entity.id
_entity.type
_entity.pdbx_description
1 polymer ?
#
loop_
_entity_poly.entity_id
_entity_poly.type
_entity_poly.pdbx_seq_one_letter_code
_entity_poly.pdbx_strand_id
1 'polypeptide(L)'
;MQSQAVYLNERTLLEQIKAGDPAAKHWLYDQYAAAMYGFVLQLVPDQQEAANILLKTFTGIFENIDEYYQSGRISLFSWLLEKTREMAVRVCPYGELTGNESNALIQFSRTLDEQCKQVFVLCYCKGLSRSNAAITMGVSEERVHQLLKEAMIAFRKFSTGN
;
A
#
# COMPACT_ATOMS: atom_id res chain seq x y z
N MET A 1 28.18 -10.96 -4.18
CA MET A 1 27.69 -10.60 -5.52
C MET A 1 26.82 -9.37 -5.36
N GLN A 2 27.29 -8.28 -5.95
CA GLN A 2 26.80 -6.91 -5.79
C GLN A 2 25.71 -6.64 -6.82
N SER A 3 24.57 -6.07 -6.40
CA SER A 3 23.66 -5.30 -7.27
C SER A 3 22.65 -4.51 -6.41
N GLN A 4 23.15 -3.73 -5.43
CA GLN A 4 22.29 -2.95 -4.52
C GLN A 4 22.19 -1.45 -4.89
N ALA A 5 22.54 -1.08 -6.14
CA ALA A 5 22.49 0.32 -6.56
C ALA A 5 22.30 0.47 -8.08
N VAL A 6 21.08 0.44 -8.62
CA VAL A 6 20.84 0.79 -10.04
C VAL A 6 19.60 1.67 -10.29
N TYR A 7 18.89 2.14 -9.26
CA TYR A 7 17.88 3.21 -9.44
C TYR A 7 18.10 4.30 -8.41
N LEU A 8 19.08 5.17 -8.66
CA LEU A 8 19.43 6.30 -7.77
C LEU A 8 18.26 7.29 -7.58
N ASN A 9 17.17 7.17 -8.34
CA ASN A 9 15.97 8.00 -8.24
C ASN A 9 14.70 7.19 -8.58
N GLU A 10 13.66 7.32 -7.74
CA GLU A 10 12.31 6.76 -8.00
C GLU A 10 11.81 7.16 -9.40
N ARG A 11 12.09 8.40 -9.85
CA ARG A 11 11.72 8.86 -11.19
C ARG A 11 12.31 7.99 -12.30
N THR A 12 13.61 7.67 -12.23
CA THR A 12 14.29 6.89 -13.26
C THR A 12 13.75 5.46 -13.31
N LEU A 13 13.45 4.86 -12.16
CA LEU A 13 12.79 3.55 -12.10
C LEU A 13 11.44 3.58 -12.81
N LEU A 14 10.63 4.60 -12.53
CA LEU A 14 9.30 4.76 -13.13
C LEU A 14 9.35 5.00 -14.63
N GLU A 15 10.31 5.79 -15.11
CA GLU A 15 10.55 6.01 -16.53
C GLU A 15 10.93 4.70 -17.25
N GLN A 16 11.78 3.88 -16.63
CA GLN A 16 12.16 2.58 -17.19
C GLN A 16 11.00 1.58 -17.21
N ILE A 17 10.17 1.56 -16.15
CA ILE A 17 8.93 0.77 -16.11
C ILE A 17 7.99 1.21 -17.25
N LYS A 18 7.85 2.53 -17.45
CA LYS A 18 7.04 3.12 -18.52
C LYS A 18 7.58 2.78 -19.91
N ALA A 19 8.90 2.75 -20.07
CA ALA A 19 9.57 2.30 -21.28
C ALA A 19 9.41 0.78 -21.54
N GLY A 20 8.82 0.05 -20.61
CA GLY A 20 8.59 -1.39 -20.72
C GLY A 20 9.79 -2.25 -20.31
N ASP A 21 10.79 -1.66 -19.66
CA ASP A 21 12.01 -2.36 -19.27
C ASP A 21 11.70 -3.51 -18.29
N PRO A 22 11.99 -4.77 -18.67
CA PRO A 22 11.66 -5.93 -17.85
C PRO A 22 12.50 -6.00 -16.57
N ALA A 23 13.72 -5.48 -16.56
CA ALA A 23 14.57 -5.48 -15.37
C ALA A 23 14.01 -4.51 -14.30
N ALA A 24 13.53 -3.33 -14.71
CA ALA A 24 12.89 -2.37 -13.83
C ALA A 24 11.57 -2.91 -13.23
N LYS A 25 10.75 -3.57 -14.05
CA LYS A 25 9.52 -4.24 -13.58
C LYS A 25 9.84 -5.37 -12.59
N HIS A 26 10.84 -6.19 -12.91
CA HIS A 26 11.27 -7.29 -12.05
C HIS A 26 11.83 -6.77 -10.72
N TRP A 27 12.62 -5.70 -10.75
CA TRP A 27 13.15 -5.07 -9.53
C TRP A 27 12.02 -4.54 -8.64
N LEU A 28 11.03 -3.84 -9.22
CA LEU A 28 9.87 -3.35 -8.46
C LEU A 28 9.11 -4.52 -7.82
N TYR A 29 8.90 -5.58 -8.58
CA TYR A 29 8.22 -6.77 -8.09
C TYR A 29 9.02 -7.41 -6.94
N ASP A 30 10.31 -7.68 -7.12
CA ASP A 30 11.14 -8.32 -6.10
C ASP A 30 11.17 -7.51 -4.78
N GLN A 31 11.22 -6.18 -4.87
CA GLN A 31 11.28 -5.31 -3.70
C GLN A 31 9.94 -5.16 -2.96
N TYR A 32 8.82 -5.09 -3.69
CA TYR A 32 7.52 -4.74 -3.10
C TYR A 32 6.53 -5.89 -3.03
N ALA A 33 6.67 -6.94 -3.86
CA ALA A 33 5.70 -8.03 -3.94
C ALA A 33 5.54 -8.76 -2.60
N ALA A 34 6.63 -9.00 -1.86
CA ALA A 34 6.54 -9.67 -0.56
C ALA A 34 5.71 -8.87 0.45
N ALA A 35 5.93 -7.56 0.53
CA ALA A 35 5.19 -6.68 1.43
C ALA A 35 3.71 -6.53 1.00
N MET A 36 3.46 -6.38 -0.30
CA MET A 36 2.11 -6.26 -0.84
C MET A 36 1.34 -7.58 -0.70
N TYR A 37 1.99 -8.72 -0.91
CA TYR A 37 1.38 -10.04 -0.73
C TYR A 37 1.00 -10.28 0.73
N GLY A 38 1.90 -9.95 1.66
CA GLY A 38 1.59 -10.01 3.09
C GLY A 38 0.40 -9.12 3.47
N PHE A 39 0.28 -7.94 2.86
CA PHE A 39 -0.89 -7.07 3.05
C PHE A 39 -2.17 -7.66 2.43
N VAL A 40 -2.11 -8.21 1.23
CA VAL A 40 -3.29 -8.83 0.59
C VAL A 40 -3.75 -10.05 1.38
N LEU A 41 -2.84 -10.88 1.88
CA LEU A 41 -3.19 -12.02 2.74
C LEU A 41 -3.89 -11.62 4.05
N GLN A 42 -3.67 -10.39 4.52
CA GLN A 42 -4.39 -9.87 5.68
C GLN A 42 -5.83 -9.43 5.36
N LEU A 43 -6.11 -9.13 4.10
CA LEU A 43 -7.44 -8.77 3.62
C LEU A 43 -8.19 -10.01 3.15
N VAL A 44 -7.51 -10.88 2.41
CA VAL A 44 -8.05 -12.08 1.77
C VAL A 44 -7.23 -13.27 2.28
N PRO A 45 -7.76 -14.08 3.21
CA PRO A 45 -7.03 -15.19 3.80
C PRO A 45 -6.79 -16.36 2.82
N ASP A 46 -7.41 -16.34 1.64
CA ASP A 46 -7.15 -17.29 0.57
C ASP A 46 -5.84 -16.96 -0.17
N GLN A 47 -4.86 -17.86 -0.12
CA GLN A 47 -3.55 -17.64 -0.73
C GLN A 47 -3.58 -17.58 -2.26
N GLN A 48 -4.48 -18.32 -2.91
CA GLN A 48 -4.57 -18.32 -4.37
C GLN A 48 -5.16 -17.01 -4.86
N GLU A 49 -6.23 -16.54 -4.22
CA GLU A 49 -6.84 -15.26 -4.52
C GLU A 49 -5.92 -14.10 -4.15
N ALA A 50 -5.18 -14.19 -3.04
CA ALA A 50 -4.19 -13.17 -2.69
C ALA A 50 -3.08 -13.05 -3.75
N ALA A 51 -2.59 -14.18 -4.27
CA ALA A 51 -1.60 -14.19 -5.35
C ALA A 51 -2.17 -13.62 -6.66
N ASN A 52 -3.44 -13.93 -6.97
CA ASN A 52 -4.15 -13.41 -8.13
C ASN A 52 -4.34 -11.88 -8.05
N ILE A 53 -4.77 -11.38 -6.88
CA ILE A 53 -4.91 -9.94 -6.61
C ILE A 53 -3.57 -9.25 -6.77
N LEU A 54 -2.49 -9.81 -6.21
CA LEU A 54 -1.15 -9.26 -6.33
C LEU A 54 -0.73 -9.14 -7.80
N LEU A 55 -0.87 -10.22 -8.57
CA LEU A 55 -0.51 -10.26 -9.99
C LEU A 55 -1.30 -9.20 -10.79
N LYS A 56 -2.62 -9.12 -10.59
CA LYS A 56 -3.48 -8.12 -11.24
C LYS A 56 -3.08 -6.70 -10.85
N THR A 57 -2.72 -6.48 -9.59
CA THR A 57 -2.31 -5.17 -9.10
C THR A 57 -1.02 -4.73 -9.80
N PHE A 58 0.03 -5.55 -9.79
CA PHE A 58 1.31 -5.21 -10.42
C PHE A 58 1.16 -5.02 -11.93
N THR A 59 0.35 -5.85 -12.59
CA THR A 59 0.04 -5.68 -14.02
C THR A 59 -0.60 -4.32 -14.27
N GLY A 60 -1.65 -3.97 -13.53
CA GLY A 60 -2.30 -2.66 -13.65
C GLY A 60 -1.39 -1.48 -13.31
N ILE A 61 -0.49 -1.64 -12.35
CA ILE A 61 0.54 -0.64 -12.01
C ILE A 61 1.50 -0.42 -13.19
N PHE A 62 1.98 -1.50 -13.82
CA PHE A 62 2.89 -1.37 -14.95
C PHE A 62 2.21 -0.72 -16.16
N GLU A 63 0.92 -0.98 -16.37
CA GLU A 63 0.13 -0.36 -17.45
C GLU A 63 -0.22 1.11 -17.16
N ASN A 64 -0.45 1.47 -15.90
CA ASN A 64 -0.90 2.80 -15.49
C ASN A 64 0.12 3.53 -14.62
N ILE A 65 1.41 3.30 -14.85
CA ILE A 65 2.47 3.91 -14.04
C ILE A 65 2.47 5.44 -14.13
N ASP A 66 1.87 6.01 -15.18
CA ASP A 66 1.70 7.45 -15.36
C ASP A 66 0.79 8.08 -14.29
N GLU A 67 -0.19 7.33 -13.78
CA GLU A 67 -1.08 7.79 -12.69
C GLU A 67 -0.29 8.15 -11.43
N TYR A 68 0.87 7.54 -11.20
CA TYR A 68 1.73 7.87 -10.07
C TYR A 68 2.12 9.35 -10.09
N TYR A 69 2.53 9.88 -11.25
CA TYR A 69 2.96 11.28 -11.39
C TYR A 69 1.81 12.26 -11.11
N GLN A 70 0.57 11.85 -11.39
CA GLN A 70 -0.64 12.64 -11.15
C GLN A 70 -1.16 12.51 -9.70
N SER A 71 -0.79 11.45 -8.99
CA SER A 71 -1.34 11.11 -7.70
C SER A 71 -0.93 12.03 -6.54
N GLY A 72 0.18 12.78 -6.70
CA GLY A 72 0.74 13.65 -5.65
C GLY A 72 1.14 12.88 -4.37
N ARG A 73 1.33 11.56 -4.47
CA ARG A 73 1.60 10.69 -3.32
C ARG A 73 3.01 10.91 -2.78
N ILE A 74 3.14 10.63 -1.48
CA ILE A 74 4.36 10.90 -0.71
C ILE A 74 5.49 9.89 -1.05
N SER A 75 5.14 8.67 -1.47
CA SER A 75 6.11 7.64 -1.86
C SER A 75 5.49 6.59 -2.78
N LEU A 76 6.32 5.93 -3.58
CA LEU A 76 5.92 4.78 -4.40
C LEU A 76 5.23 3.70 -3.58
N PHE A 77 5.74 3.40 -2.38
CA PHE A 77 5.12 2.43 -1.47
C PHE A 77 3.68 2.79 -1.11
N SER A 78 3.41 4.06 -0.79
CA SER A 78 2.05 4.49 -0.44
C SER A 78 1.08 4.37 -1.62
N TRP A 79 1.57 4.58 -2.85
CA TRP A 79 0.76 4.42 -4.05
C TRP A 79 0.53 2.96 -4.41
N LEU A 80 1.57 2.11 -4.32
CA LEU A 80 1.45 0.65 -4.50
C LEU A 80 0.46 0.04 -3.52
N LEU A 81 0.52 0.46 -2.24
CA LEU A 81 -0.38 -0.03 -1.21
C LEU A 81 -1.84 0.39 -1.48
N GLU A 82 -2.05 1.62 -1.96
CA GLU A 82 -3.37 2.09 -2.36
C GLU A 82 -3.92 1.27 -3.53
N LYS A 83 -3.15 1.09 -4.61
CA LYS A 83 -3.56 0.28 -5.77
C LYS A 83 -3.83 -1.17 -5.39
N THR A 84 -3.01 -1.75 -4.52
CA THR A 84 -3.18 -3.11 -3.99
C THR A 84 -4.50 -3.23 -3.22
N ARG A 85 -4.81 -2.26 -2.37
CA ARG A 85 -6.09 -2.22 -1.65
C ARG A 85 -7.28 -2.05 -2.60
N GLU A 86 -7.20 -1.13 -3.54
CA GLU A 86 -8.25 -0.93 -4.54
C GLU A 86 -8.55 -2.22 -5.30
N MET A 87 -7.50 -2.95 -5.70
CA MET A 87 -7.65 -4.26 -6.34
C MET A 87 -8.26 -5.30 -5.40
N ALA A 88 -7.79 -5.37 -4.15
CA ALA A 88 -8.33 -6.31 -3.16
C ALA A 88 -9.82 -6.08 -2.89
N VAL A 89 -10.24 -4.83 -2.72
CA VAL A 89 -11.66 -4.47 -2.51
C VAL A 89 -12.50 -4.72 -3.77
N ARG A 90 -11.93 -4.54 -4.96
CA ARG A 90 -12.60 -4.81 -6.23
C ARG A 90 -12.85 -6.31 -6.45
N VAL A 91 -11.88 -7.14 -6.09
CA VAL A 91 -11.95 -8.60 -6.26
C VAL A 91 -12.80 -9.23 -5.15
N CYS A 92 -12.63 -8.78 -3.91
CA CYS A 92 -13.40 -9.23 -2.76
C CYS A 92 -14.23 -8.06 -2.19
N PRO A 93 -15.52 -7.93 -2.58
CA PRO A 93 -16.38 -6.93 -1.99
C PRO A 93 -16.52 -7.16 -0.48
N TYR A 94 -16.61 -6.06 0.26
CA TYR A 94 -16.48 -5.87 1.71
C TYR A 94 -17.15 -6.90 2.68
N GLY A 95 -17.98 -7.82 2.19
CA GLY A 95 -18.69 -8.83 2.98
C GLY A 95 -17.88 -10.09 3.33
N GLU A 96 -16.75 -10.35 2.67
CA GLU A 96 -15.91 -11.56 2.90
C GLU A 96 -14.53 -11.23 3.50
N LEU A 97 -14.23 -9.95 3.76
CA LEU A 97 -13.00 -9.50 4.42
C LEU A 97 -13.10 -9.80 5.93
N THR A 98 -13.04 -11.07 6.32
CA THR A 98 -13.09 -11.48 7.72
C THR A 98 -11.73 -11.93 8.22
N GLY A 99 -11.29 -11.27 9.29
CA GLY A 99 -10.83 -11.96 10.49
C GLY A 99 -9.49 -12.67 10.39
N ASN A 100 -8.42 -11.91 10.60
CA ASN A 100 -7.43 -12.44 11.53
C ASN A 100 -6.90 -11.33 12.44
N GLU A 101 -7.30 -11.44 13.71
CA GLU A 101 -6.93 -10.56 14.83
C GLU A 101 -5.45 -10.70 15.22
N SER A 102 -4.70 -11.58 14.53
CA SER A 102 -3.29 -11.91 14.79
C SER A 102 -2.28 -10.95 14.16
N ASN A 103 -2.69 -9.74 13.81
CA ASN A 103 -2.06 -8.99 12.73
C ASN A 103 -0.91 -8.07 13.20
N ALA A 104 0.19 -8.01 12.45
CA ALA A 104 1.25 -7.00 12.59
C ALA A 104 0.68 -5.57 12.43
N LEU A 105 -0.37 -5.39 11.62
CA LEU A 105 -1.13 -4.13 11.55
C LEU A 105 -1.87 -3.83 12.85
N ILE A 106 -2.45 -4.84 13.52
CA ILE A 106 -3.12 -4.65 14.81
C ILE A 106 -2.08 -4.36 15.89
N GLN A 107 -0.94 -5.06 15.91
CA GLN A 107 0.16 -4.77 16.83
C GLN A 107 0.72 -3.36 16.61
N PHE A 108 0.91 -2.96 15.35
CA PHE A 108 1.35 -1.62 14.97
C PHE A 108 0.30 -0.56 15.34
N SER A 109 -0.99 -0.85 15.13
CA SER A 109 -2.09 0.04 15.53
C SER A 109 -2.12 0.30 17.04
N ARG A 110 -1.52 -0.56 17.87
CA ARG A 110 -1.38 -0.35 19.32
C ARG A 110 -0.20 0.55 19.67
N THR A 111 0.77 0.69 18.78
CA THR A 111 1.97 1.54 18.94
C THR A 111 1.77 2.97 18.44
N LEU A 112 0.64 3.24 17.77
CA LEU A 112 0.34 4.54 17.15
C LEU A 112 -0.59 5.38 18.03
N ASP A 113 -0.44 6.69 17.91
CA ASP A 113 -1.33 7.70 18.51
C ASP A 113 -2.79 7.48 18.07
N GLU A 114 -3.76 7.76 18.96
CA GLU A 114 -5.19 7.45 18.75
C GLU A 114 -5.74 7.99 17.43
N GLN A 115 -5.33 9.20 17.02
CA GLN A 115 -5.81 9.80 15.78
C GLN A 115 -5.19 9.12 14.55
N CYS A 116 -3.89 8.85 14.56
CA CYS A 116 -3.21 8.12 13.49
C CYS A 116 -3.78 6.71 13.32
N LYS A 117 -4.05 6.03 14.44
CA LYS A 117 -4.68 4.72 14.47
C LYS A 117 -6.06 4.74 13.84
N GLN A 118 -6.91 5.69 14.23
CA GLN A 118 -8.26 5.80 13.69
C GLN A 118 -8.25 6.08 12.18
N VAL A 119 -7.45 7.05 11.72
CA VAL A 119 -7.34 7.32 10.27
C VAL A 119 -6.88 6.06 9.53
N PHE A 120 -5.86 5.38 10.07
CA PHE A 120 -5.31 4.19 9.46
C PHE A 120 -6.36 3.08 9.38
N VAL A 121 -7.06 2.76 10.46
CA VAL A 121 -8.10 1.73 10.46
C VAL A 121 -9.27 2.12 9.56
N LEU A 122 -9.70 3.38 9.57
CA LEU A 122 -10.83 3.84 8.75
C LEU A 122 -10.50 3.76 7.25
N CYS A 123 -9.33 4.23 6.83
CA CYS A 123 -8.90 4.16 5.43
C CYS A 123 -8.50 2.74 5.00
N TYR A 124 -7.71 2.04 5.82
CA TYR A 124 -7.12 0.76 5.43
C TYR A 124 -7.98 -0.45 5.79
N CYS A 125 -8.51 -0.54 7.02
CA CYS A 125 -9.34 -1.68 7.41
C CYS A 125 -10.80 -1.51 6.98
N LYS A 126 -11.34 -0.28 7.05
CA LYS A 126 -12.73 -0.01 6.67
C LYS A 126 -12.91 0.49 5.24
N GLY A 127 -11.82 0.64 4.50
CA GLY A 127 -11.88 1.01 3.09
C GLY A 127 -12.52 2.37 2.81
N LEU A 128 -12.62 3.26 3.80
CA LEU A 128 -13.24 4.57 3.61
C LEU A 128 -12.36 5.46 2.73
N SER A 129 -12.99 6.31 1.91
CA SER A 129 -12.29 7.37 1.20
C SER A 129 -11.74 8.39 2.20
N ARG A 130 -10.68 9.11 1.82
CA ARG A 130 -10.05 10.15 2.65
C ARG A 130 -11.08 11.18 3.15
N SER A 131 -12.03 11.54 2.30
CA SER A 131 -13.14 12.44 2.60
C SER A 131 -14.10 11.85 3.63
N ASN A 132 -14.45 10.57 3.50
CA ASN A 132 -15.31 9.92 4.49
C ASN A 132 -14.59 9.68 5.83
N ALA A 133 -13.28 9.39 5.79
CA ALA A 133 -12.47 9.31 6.99
C ALA A 133 -12.36 10.67 7.70
N ALA A 134 -12.18 11.76 6.94
CA ALA A 134 -12.20 13.13 7.42
C ALA A 134 -13.52 13.47 8.13
N ILE A 135 -14.65 13.15 7.49
CA ILE A 135 -15.99 13.33 8.06
C ILE A 135 -16.18 12.50 9.33
N THR A 136 -15.76 11.24 9.30
CA THR A 136 -15.90 10.31 10.45
C THR A 136 -15.08 10.77 11.66
N MET A 137 -13.93 11.39 11.41
CA MET A 137 -13.02 11.85 12.45
C MET A 137 -13.23 13.32 12.84
N GLY A 138 -14.08 14.06 12.12
CA GLY A 138 -14.29 15.48 12.34
C GLY A 138 -13.04 16.34 12.07
N VAL A 139 -12.14 15.90 11.18
CA VAL A 139 -10.91 16.61 10.82
C VAL A 139 -10.87 16.93 9.33
N SER A 140 -10.09 17.92 8.90
CA SER A 140 -9.93 18.26 7.47
C SER A 140 -9.21 17.17 6.69
N GLU A 141 -9.48 17.06 5.38
CA GLU A 141 -8.81 16.09 4.49
C GLU A 141 -7.27 16.21 4.50
N GLU A 142 -6.75 17.43 4.63
CA GLU A 142 -5.32 17.69 4.81
C GLU A 142 -4.77 17.05 6.09
N ARG A 143 -5.53 17.11 7.18
CA ARG A 143 -5.11 16.50 8.46
C ARG A 143 -5.12 14.98 8.36
N VAL A 144 -6.11 14.39 7.69
CA VAL A 144 -6.14 12.95 7.38
C VAL A 144 -4.91 12.55 6.57
N HIS A 145 -4.53 13.34 5.57
CA HIS A 145 -3.34 13.09 4.76
C HIS A 145 -2.05 13.14 5.59
N GLN A 146 -1.94 14.11 6.50
CA GLN A 146 -0.78 14.28 7.37
C GLN A 146 -0.66 13.13 8.39
N LEU A 147 -1.77 12.72 9.02
CA LEU A 147 -1.82 11.58 9.94
C LEU A 147 -1.50 10.26 9.23
N LEU A 148 -1.99 10.06 7.99
CA LEU A 148 -1.62 8.91 7.15
C LEU A 148 -0.11 8.89 6.89
N LYS A 149 0.50 10.04 6.59
CA LYS A 149 1.94 10.15 6.35
C LYS A 149 2.73 9.72 7.58
N GLU A 150 2.36 10.21 8.75
CA GLU A 150 3.00 9.85 10.02
C GLU A 150 2.87 8.35 10.30
N ALA A 151 1.66 7.79 10.12
CA ALA A 151 1.40 6.36 10.29
C ALA A 151 2.24 5.50 9.34
N MET A 152 2.37 5.89 8.07
CA MET A 152 3.12 5.14 7.06
C MET A 152 4.64 5.21 7.28
N ILE A 153 5.15 6.36 7.73
CA ILE A 153 6.57 6.50 8.11
C ILE A 153 6.88 5.58 9.29
N ALA A 154 6.01 5.57 10.29
CA ALA A 154 6.15 4.68 11.43
C ALA A 154 6.06 3.20 11.00
N PHE A 155 5.18 2.86 10.05
CA PHE A 155 5.01 1.48 9.57
C PHE A 155 6.25 0.98 8.85
N ARG A 156 6.83 1.83 7.99
CA ARG A 156 8.10 1.53 7.33
C ARG A 156 9.20 1.27 8.36
N LYS A 157 9.35 2.14 9.37
CA LYS A 157 10.34 1.95 10.45
C LYS A 157 10.12 0.64 11.21
N PHE A 158 8.87 0.27 11.48
CA PHE A 158 8.52 -0.99 12.13
C PHE A 158 8.92 -2.20 11.26
N SER A 159 8.67 -2.14 9.95
CA SER A 159 9.01 -3.24 9.02
C SER A 159 10.52 -3.43 8.79
N THR A 160 11.33 -2.39 8.97
CA THR A 160 12.80 -2.45 8.77
C THR A 160 13.55 -2.76 10.08
N GLY A 161 12.86 -2.72 11.23
CA GLY A 161 13.45 -2.87 12.56
C GLY A 161 13.30 -4.26 13.19
N ASN A 162 12.80 -5.26 12.47
CA ASN A 162 12.63 -6.63 12.97
C ASN A 162 13.31 -7.66 12.06
#